data_AF-A0A7J4N5N9-F1
#
_entry.id   AF-A0A7J4N5N9-F1
#
_cell.length_a   1.000
_cell.length_b   1.000
_cell.length_c   1.000
_cell.angle_alpha   90.00
_cell.angle_beta   90.00
_cell.angle_gamma   90.00
#
_symmetry.space_group_name_H-M   'P 1'
#
loop_
_entity.id
_entity.type
_entity.pdbx_description
1 polymer ?
#
loop_
_entity_poly.entity_id
_entity_poly.type
_entity_poly.pdbx_seq_one_letter_code
_entity_poly.pdbx_strand_id
1 'polypeptide(L)'
;MSVKHRAAAAILLFIIGMLLISLALPSAFAGQLDLDVVIAQDRLDLRENEDEEEGGFHVPLFALATFFGLLAAVTGVKNSSYRWLRKLVPLDIPRKLHRYSSIACWTLFMVTFLIWAPTYYSDRGRIFHTLHGMLALSTCMFAVASILSGAGMLRNVRRWRLVHLVLSNMAFLLLVLTDLTGIALED
;
A
#
# COMPACT_ATOMS: atom_id res chain seq x y z
N MET A 1 -21.78 -0.98 15.10
CA MET A 1 -21.70 -0.17 13.85
C MET A 1 -22.47 -0.84 12.71
N SER A 2 -23.42 -0.15 12.10
CA SER A 2 -24.17 -0.67 10.95
C SER A 2 -23.33 -0.65 9.66
N VAL A 3 -23.73 -1.45 8.65
CA VAL A 3 -23.05 -1.55 7.34
C VAL A 3 -22.93 -0.19 6.66
N LYS A 4 -23.94 0.67 6.81
CA LYS A 4 -23.99 2.01 6.23
C LYS A 4 -22.86 2.90 6.76
N HIS A 5 -22.56 2.82 8.05
CA HIS A 5 -21.53 3.63 8.68
C HIS A 5 -20.12 3.24 8.22
N ARG A 6 -19.86 1.94 8.02
CA ARG A 6 -18.57 1.46 7.51
C ARG A 6 -18.37 1.81 6.03
N ALA A 7 -19.42 1.73 5.23
CA ALA A 7 -19.37 2.15 3.83
C ALA A 7 -19.15 3.66 3.69
N ALA A 8 -19.84 4.47 4.50
CA ALA A 8 -19.64 5.92 4.54
C ALA A 8 -18.20 6.29 4.95
N ALA A 9 -17.65 5.64 5.99
CA ALA A 9 -16.26 5.84 6.40
C ALA A 9 -15.26 5.45 5.30
N ALA A 10 -15.51 4.36 4.58
CA ALA A 10 -14.67 3.92 3.46
C ALA A 10 -14.69 4.94 2.31
N ILE A 11 -15.88 5.42 1.94
CA ILE A 11 -16.05 6.43 0.90
C ILE A 11 -15.39 7.74 1.31
N LEU A 12 -15.54 8.15 2.56
CA LEU A 12 -14.92 9.36 3.09
C LEU A 12 -13.38 9.25 3.08
N LEU A 13 -12.82 8.13 3.57
CA LEU A 13 -11.38 7.86 3.51
C LEU A 13 -10.87 7.85 2.07
N PHE A 14 -11.65 7.29 1.14
CA PHE A 14 -11.32 7.28 -0.27
C PHE A 14 -11.33 8.71 -0.86
N ILE A 15 -12.32 9.52 -0.54
CA ILE A 15 -12.39 10.92 -0.98
C ILE A 15 -11.23 11.74 -0.39
N ILE A 16 -10.95 11.60 0.90
CA ILE A 16 -9.85 12.28 1.57
C ILE A 16 -8.52 11.88 0.94
N GLY A 17 -8.30 10.58 0.71
CA GLY A 17 -7.09 10.12 0.05
C GLY A 17 -6.95 10.63 -1.39
N MET A 18 -8.04 10.64 -2.17
CA MET A 18 -8.03 11.21 -3.53
C MET A 18 -7.73 12.72 -3.51
N LEU A 19 -8.23 13.45 -2.51
CA LEU A 19 -7.91 14.86 -2.29
C LEU A 19 -6.44 15.05 -1.95
N LEU A 20 -5.88 14.24 -1.04
CA LEU A 20 -4.45 14.28 -0.70
C LEU A 20 -3.57 14.00 -1.92
N ILE A 21 -3.92 12.99 -2.72
CA ILE A 21 -3.22 12.70 -3.98
C ILE A 21 -3.33 13.90 -4.94
N SER A 22 -4.53 14.46 -5.11
CA SER A 22 -4.75 15.58 -6.03
C SER A 22 -4.01 16.85 -5.61
N LEU A 23 -3.82 17.06 -4.31
CA LEU A 23 -3.04 18.17 -3.74
C LEU A 23 -1.53 17.94 -3.85
N ALA A 24 -1.08 16.68 -3.78
CA ALA A 24 0.33 16.31 -3.90
C ALA A 24 0.81 16.16 -5.36
N LEU A 25 -0.11 15.91 -6.30
CA LEU A 25 0.18 15.72 -7.72
C LEU A 25 0.98 16.89 -8.32
N PRO A 26 0.60 18.17 -8.12
CA PRO A 26 1.34 19.29 -8.71
C PRO A 26 2.76 19.41 -8.15
N SER A 27 2.98 19.12 -6.86
CA SER A 27 4.30 19.16 -6.25
C SER A 27 5.22 18.02 -6.70
N ALA A 28 4.66 16.87 -7.07
CA ALA A 28 5.44 15.73 -7.53
C ALA A 28 5.82 15.79 -9.02
N PHE A 29 5.15 16.64 -9.80
CA PHE A 29 5.51 16.94 -11.19
C PHE A 29 6.21 18.29 -11.36
N ALA A 30 6.16 19.17 -10.35
CA ALA A 30 6.96 20.38 -10.31
C ALA A 30 8.39 20.00 -9.92
N GLY A 31 9.34 20.18 -10.85
CA GLY A 31 10.75 19.98 -10.59
C GLY A 31 11.21 20.69 -9.30
N GLN A 32 12.11 20.02 -8.59
CA GLN A 32 12.66 20.35 -7.28
C GLN A 32 13.12 21.81 -7.20
N LEU A 33 12.32 22.67 -6.57
CA LEU A 33 12.76 23.96 -6.06
C LEU A 33 13.15 23.73 -4.60
N ASP A 34 14.45 23.57 -4.39
CA ASP A 34 15.12 23.56 -3.08
C ASP A 34 14.71 24.80 -2.30
N LEU A 35 14.01 24.57 -1.20
CA LEU A 35 13.86 25.59 -0.16
C LEU A 35 14.11 24.85 1.16
N ASP A 36 15.39 24.87 1.56
CA ASP A 36 15.86 24.31 2.82
C ASP A 36 15.19 25.03 3.99
N VAL A 37 14.29 24.33 4.66
CA VAL A 37 13.76 24.73 5.97
C VAL A 37 14.30 23.74 6.98
N VAL A 38 15.43 24.08 7.60
CA VAL A 38 16.05 23.29 8.67
C VAL A 38 15.20 23.42 9.94
N ILE A 39 14.49 22.34 10.31
CA ILE A 39 13.82 22.21 11.61
C ILE A 39 14.72 21.34 12.49
N ALA A 40 15.30 21.92 13.55
CA ALA A 40 16.09 21.17 14.52
C ALA A 40 15.17 20.26 15.35
N GLN A 41 15.46 18.97 15.41
CA GLN A 41 14.64 17.99 16.14
C GLN A 41 15.46 17.14 17.11
N ASP A 42 14.89 17.00 18.30
CA ASP A 42 15.41 16.28 19.46
C ASP A 42 15.11 14.77 19.32
N ARG A 43 16.06 13.93 19.72
CA ARG A 43 16.29 12.58 19.19
C ARG A 43 15.27 11.53 19.62
N LEU A 44 14.60 10.94 18.64
CA LEU A 44 14.33 9.49 18.58
C LEU A 44 15.28 8.97 17.49
N ASP A 45 16.43 8.41 17.89
CA ASP A 45 17.47 7.89 16.97
C ASP A 45 16.95 6.68 16.19
N LEU A 46 16.14 6.93 15.16
CA LEU A 46 15.99 6.14 13.94
C LEU A 46 16.81 6.83 12.85
N ARG A 47 18.06 7.17 13.17
CA ARG A 47 18.94 7.93 12.31
C ARG A 47 19.17 7.10 11.04
N GLU A 48 18.63 7.54 9.91
CA GLU A 48 19.25 7.28 8.60
C GLU A 48 20.66 7.88 8.74
N ASN A 49 21.62 7.06 9.16
CA ASN A 49 23.02 7.46 9.18
C ASN A 49 23.38 7.76 7.73
N GLU A 50 23.81 8.99 7.47
CA GLU A 50 24.31 9.45 6.17
C GLU A 50 25.53 8.63 5.66
N ASP A 51 26.00 7.65 6.44
CA ASP A 51 27.16 6.80 6.20
C ASP A 51 26.82 5.30 5.95
N GLU A 52 25.55 4.89 5.90
CA GLU A 52 25.19 3.49 5.61
C GLU A 52 24.63 3.34 4.19
N GLU A 53 25.47 2.80 3.28
CA GLU A 53 25.20 2.41 1.88
C GLU A 53 24.10 1.34 1.70
N GLU A 54 23.20 1.13 2.65
CA GLU A 54 22.15 0.12 2.58
C GLU A 54 20.79 0.75 2.82
N GLY A 55 19.95 0.76 1.77
CA GLY A 55 18.65 1.43 1.71
C GLY A 55 17.82 1.34 3.00
N GLY A 56 17.15 2.44 3.34
CA GLY A 56 16.49 2.63 4.63
C GLY A 56 15.61 1.46 5.05
N PHE A 57 15.39 1.27 6.36
CA PHE A 57 14.70 0.11 6.96
C PHE A 57 13.38 -0.31 6.28
N HIS A 58 12.73 0.63 5.59
CA HIS A 58 11.49 0.44 4.87
C HIS A 58 11.63 -0.43 3.61
N VAL A 59 12.79 -0.42 2.95
CA VAL A 59 13.08 -1.19 1.72
C VAL A 59 12.89 -2.71 1.92
N PRO A 60 13.59 -3.39 2.87
CA PRO A 60 13.40 -4.83 3.07
C PRO A 60 11.97 -5.18 3.54
N LEU A 61 11.32 -4.28 4.28
CA LEU A 61 9.94 -4.51 4.75
C LEU A 61 8.92 -4.41 3.62
N PHE A 62 9.08 -3.47 2.69
CA PHE A 62 8.24 -3.38 1.50
C PHE A 62 8.48 -4.56 0.56
N ALA A 63 9.72 -4.98 0.35
CA ALA A 63 10.02 -6.19 -0.42
C ALA A 63 9.35 -7.45 0.16
N LEU A 64 9.39 -7.62 1.49
CA LEU A 64 8.67 -8.70 2.17
C LEU A 64 7.14 -8.56 2.02
N ALA A 65 6.60 -7.34 2.15
CA ALA A 65 5.19 -7.08 1.92
C ALA A 65 4.77 -7.48 0.49
N THR A 66 5.58 -7.15 -0.51
CA THR A 66 5.38 -7.50 -1.93
C THR A 66 5.44 -9.00 -2.16
N PHE A 67 6.40 -9.70 -1.54
CA PHE A 67 6.46 -11.16 -1.59
C PHE A 67 5.17 -11.81 -1.04
N PHE A 68 4.69 -11.37 0.12
CA PHE A 68 3.43 -11.86 0.67
C PHE A 68 2.23 -11.44 -0.18
N GLY A 69 2.28 -10.27 -0.80
CA GLY A 69 1.28 -9.79 -1.76
C GLY A 69 1.18 -10.69 -2.98
N LEU A 70 2.31 -11.14 -3.53
CA LEU A 70 2.38 -12.07 -4.64
C LEU A 70 1.76 -13.42 -4.27
N LEU A 71 2.14 -13.97 -3.11
CA LEU A 71 1.52 -15.18 -2.57
C LEU A 71 0.01 -15.00 -2.43
N ALA A 72 -0.45 -13.89 -1.85
CA ALA A 72 -1.86 -13.58 -1.70
C ALA A 72 -2.59 -13.47 -3.04
N ALA A 73 -1.99 -12.84 -4.05
CA ALA A 73 -2.56 -12.71 -5.39
C ALA A 73 -2.72 -14.07 -6.08
N VAL A 74 -1.65 -14.89 -6.13
CA VAL A 74 -1.66 -16.22 -6.75
C VAL A 74 -2.67 -17.15 -6.06
N THR A 75 -2.63 -17.21 -4.73
CA THR A 75 -3.58 -17.99 -3.94
C THR A 75 -5.02 -17.46 -4.07
N GLY A 76 -5.20 -16.16 -4.25
CA GLY A 76 -6.50 -15.51 -4.47
C GLY A 76 -7.11 -15.87 -5.83
N VAL A 77 -6.30 -15.93 -6.88
CA VAL A 77 -6.71 -16.37 -8.23
C VAL A 77 -7.23 -17.81 -8.20
N LYS A 78 -6.53 -18.73 -7.51
CA LYS A 78 -7.00 -20.12 -7.33
C LYS A 78 -8.31 -20.20 -6.56
N ASN A 79 -8.52 -19.31 -5.58
CA ASN A 79 -9.73 -19.25 -4.76
C ASN A 79 -10.86 -18.39 -5.37
N SER A 80 -10.69 -17.93 -6.61
CA SER A 80 -11.66 -17.08 -7.29
C SER A 80 -12.98 -17.80 -7.59
N SER A 81 -14.09 -17.06 -7.59
CA SER A 81 -15.38 -17.58 -8.05
C SER A 81 -15.41 -17.86 -9.55
N TYR A 82 -14.49 -17.29 -10.33
CA TYR A 82 -14.42 -17.41 -11.77
C TYR A 82 -13.61 -18.65 -12.19
N ARG A 83 -14.26 -19.60 -12.88
CA ARG A 83 -13.65 -20.88 -13.27
C ARG A 83 -12.40 -20.72 -14.15
N TRP A 84 -12.38 -19.72 -15.03
CA TRP A 84 -11.24 -19.48 -15.93
C TRP A 84 -9.99 -19.05 -15.16
N LEU A 85 -10.12 -18.14 -14.18
CA LEU A 85 -9.02 -17.74 -13.29
C LEU A 85 -8.45 -18.92 -12.51
N ARG A 86 -9.33 -19.79 -11.96
CA ARG A 86 -8.88 -20.96 -11.19
C ARG A 86 -8.01 -21.94 -12.00
N LYS A 87 -8.22 -22.02 -13.31
CA LYS A 87 -7.45 -22.91 -14.20
C LYS A 87 -6.02 -22.42 -14.43
N LEU A 88 -5.73 -21.15 -14.17
CA LEU A 88 -4.39 -20.57 -14.34
C LEU A 88 -3.40 -21.07 -13.28
N VAL A 89 -3.90 -21.58 -12.14
CA VAL A 89 -3.07 -22.09 -11.05
C VAL A 89 -3.33 -23.60 -10.88
N PRO A 90 -2.41 -24.48 -11.33
CA PRO A 90 -2.62 -25.92 -11.31
C PRO A 90 -2.50 -26.53 -9.91
N LEU A 91 -2.04 -25.77 -8.90
CA LEU A 91 -1.83 -26.24 -7.54
C LEU A 91 -3.10 -26.13 -6.69
N ASP A 92 -3.31 -27.09 -5.79
CA ASP A 92 -4.39 -27.04 -4.80
C ASP A 92 -3.94 -26.31 -3.55
N ILE A 93 -4.23 -25.01 -3.53
CA ILE A 93 -3.75 -24.10 -2.50
C ILE A 93 -4.86 -23.80 -1.51
N PRO A 94 -4.65 -23.97 -0.19
CA PRO A 94 -5.67 -23.72 0.81
C PRO A 94 -6.04 -22.24 0.88
N ARG A 95 -7.33 -21.95 1.01
CA ARG A 95 -7.86 -20.58 1.20
C ARG A 95 -7.27 -19.87 2.43
N LYS A 96 -6.83 -20.63 3.44
CA LYS A 96 -6.16 -20.09 4.62
C LYS A 96 -4.84 -19.40 4.25
N LEU A 97 -4.09 -19.93 3.28
CA LEU A 97 -2.82 -19.32 2.84
C LEU A 97 -3.07 -17.93 2.24
N HIS A 98 -4.07 -17.78 1.36
CA HIS A 98 -4.47 -16.47 0.84
C HIS A 98 -4.76 -15.47 1.95
N ARG A 99 -5.52 -15.87 2.98
CA ARG A 99 -5.88 -14.99 4.09
C ARG A 99 -4.64 -14.58 4.90
N TYR A 100 -3.77 -15.53 5.26
CA TYR A 100 -2.58 -15.22 6.06
C TYR A 100 -1.56 -14.39 5.29
N SER A 101 -1.29 -14.73 4.02
CA SER A 101 -0.42 -13.93 3.16
C SER A 101 -0.97 -12.51 2.94
N SER A 102 -2.29 -12.36 2.78
CA SER A 102 -2.92 -11.03 2.68
C SER A 102 -2.75 -10.22 3.96
N ILE A 103 -2.94 -10.85 5.13
CA ILE A 103 -2.77 -10.18 6.43
C ILE A 103 -1.30 -9.77 6.61
N ALA A 104 -0.35 -10.66 6.30
CA ALA A 104 1.08 -10.37 6.41
C ALA A 104 1.49 -9.21 5.50
N CYS A 105 1.11 -9.28 4.22
CA CYS A 105 1.34 -8.23 3.22
C CYS A 105 0.84 -6.86 3.70
N TRP A 106 -0.45 -6.75 4.02
CA TRP A 106 -1.03 -5.45 4.38
C TRP A 106 -0.62 -4.97 5.76
N THR A 107 -0.33 -5.87 6.71
CA THR A 107 0.21 -5.46 8.02
C THR A 107 1.60 -4.88 7.86
N LEU A 108 2.50 -5.58 7.15
CA LEU A 108 3.85 -5.09 6.90
C LEU A 108 3.81 -3.76 6.16
N PHE A 109 3.07 -3.69 5.05
CA PHE A 109 2.92 -2.45 4.29
C PHE A 109 2.43 -1.29 5.18
N MET A 110 1.36 -1.49 5.96
CA MET A 110 0.79 -0.42 6.79
C MET A 110 1.72 0.01 7.92
N VAL A 111 2.38 -0.94 8.59
CA VAL A 111 3.34 -0.62 9.66
C VAL A 111 4.52 0.15 9.08
N THR A 112 5.11 -0.34 7.98
CA THR A 112 6.21 0.34 7.31
C THR A 112 5.81 1.74 6.86
N PHE A 113 4.68 1.89 6.19
CA PHE A 113 4.18 3.18 5.71
C PHE A 113 3.89 4.16 6.87
N LEU A 114 3.34 3.68 7.99
CA LEU A 114 3.04 4.51 9.17
C LEU A 114 4.28 4.96 9.93
N ILE A 115 5.38 4.20 9.85
CA ILE A 115 6.67 4.60 10.47
C ILE A 115 7.43 5.51 9.51
N TRP A 116 7.48 5.17 8.22
CA TRP A 116 8.22 5.88 7.19
C TRP A 116 7.64 7.27 6.87
N ALA A 117 6.31 7.41 6.75
CA ALA A 117 5.74 8.69 6.33
C ALA A 117 6.02 9.84 7.33
N PRO A 118 5.92 9.64 8.66
CA PRO A 118 6.31 10.65 9.64
C PRO A 118 7.82 10.91 9.68
N THR A 119 8.67 9.89 9.59
CA THR A 119 10.13 10.08 9.59
C THR A 119 10.57 10.89 8.37
N TYR A 120 10.10 10.49 7.19
CA TYR A 120 10.38 11.21 5.94
C TYR A 120 9.88 12.66 5.95
N TYR A 121 8.71 12.92 6.56
CA TYR A 121 8.24 14.29 6.76
C TYR A 121 9.15 15.10 7.68
N SER A 122 9.59 14.48 8.77
CA SER A 122 10.50 15.07 9.75
C SER A 122 11.79 15.53 9.08
N ASP A 123 12.34 14.68 8.22
CA ASP A 123 13.65 14.89 7.61
C ASP A 123 13.60 15.88 6.44
N ARG A 124 12.52 15.86 5.64
CA ARG A 124 12.45 16.64 4.39
C ARG A 124 11.41 17.77 4.38
N GLY A 125 10.61 17.90 5.45
CA GLY A 125 9.56 18.91 5.58
C GLY A 125 8.39 18.78 4.57
N ARG A 126 8.38 17.73 3.74
CA ARG A 126 7.37 17.49 2.68
C ARG A 126 7.08 15.99 2.56
N ILE A 127 5.80 15.60 2.54
CA ILE A 127 5.36 14.22 2.28
C ILE A 127 4.82 14.05 0.87
N PHE A 128 4.95 12.83 0.32
CA PHE A 128 4.32 12.41 -0.94
C PHE A 128 4.61 13.32 -2.14
N HIS A 129 5.75 14.03 -2.11
CA HIS A 129 6.17 14.94 -3.17
C HIS A 129 7.00 14.23 -4.24
N THR A 130 7.23 12.92 -4.11
CA THR A 130 7.88 12.08 -5.12
C THR A 130 6.85 11.14 -5.77
N LEU A 131 7.13 10.69 -7.00
CA LEU A 131 6.30 9.67 -7.66
C LEU A 131 6.19 8.41 -6.80
N HIS A 132 7.31 7.99 -6.19
CA HIS A 132 7.36 6.86 -5.26
C HIS A 132 6.40 7.07 -4.07
N GLY A 133 6.47 8.22 -3.40
CA GLY A 133 5.56 8.55 -2.29
C GLY A 133 4.09 8.59 -2.70
N MET A 134 3.75 9.10 -3.89
CA MET A 134 2.38 9.10 -4.40
C MET A 134 1.87 7.68 -4.72
N LEU A 135 2.73 6.80 -5.24
CA LEU A 135 2.40 5.40 -5.48
C LEU A 135 2.19 4.66 -4.16
N ALA A 136 3.01 4.91 -3.15
CA ALA A 136 2.84 4.36 -1.81
C ALA A 136 1.49 4.80 -1.19
N LEU A 137 1.15 6.09 -1.28
CA LEU A 137 -0.14 6.60 -0.80
C LEU A 137 -1.33 5.97 -1.56
N SER A 138 -1.23 5.86 -2.88
CA SER A 138 -2.26 5.22 -3.71
C SER A 138 -2.43 3.75 -3.32
N THR A 139 -1.32 3.03 -3.14
CA THR A 139 -1.29 1.65 -2.63
C THR A 139 -2.04 1.54 -1.31
N CYS A 140 -1.76 2.44 -0.36
CA CYS A 140 -2.42 2.50 0.94
C CYS A 140 -3.95 2.63 0.80
N MET A 141 -4.42 3.53 -0.06
CA MET A 141 -5.85 3.71 -0.28
C MET A 141 -6.53 2.47 -0.87
N PHE A 142 -5.94 1.87 -1.91
CA PHE A 142 -6.48 0.67 -2.53
C PHE A 142 -6.42 -0.53 -1.58
N ALA A 143 -5.38 -0.62 -0.75
CA ALA A 143 -5.25 -1.63 0.30
C ALA A 143 -6.38 -1.52 1.34
N VAL A 144 -6.65 -0.32 1.86
CA VAL A 144 -7.75 -0.09 2.81
C VAL A 144 -9.09 -0.45 2.17
N ALA A 145 -9.34 0.00 0.93
CA ALA A 145 -10.58 -0.31 0.21
C ALA A 145 -10.72 -1.83 -0.06
N SER A 146 -9.61 -2.52 -0.36
CA SER A 146 -9.53 -3.98 -0.51
C SER A 146 -9.87 -4.71 0.79
N ILE A 147 -9.30 -4.30 1.93
CA ILE A 147 -9.57 -4.89 3.25
C ILE A 147 -11.05 -4.73 3.61
N LEU A 148 -11.61 -3.52 3.41
CA LEU A 148 -13.01 -3.22 3.73
C LEU A 148 -13.99 -4.01 2.86
N SER A 149 -13.70 -4.12 1.56
CA SER A 149 -14.51 -4.93 0.64
C SER A 149 -14.37 -6.44 0.91
N GLY A 150 -13.19 -6.91 1.34
CA GLY A 150 -12.96 -8.28 1.80
C GLY A 150 -13.75 -8.62 3.08
N ALA A 151 -13.84 -7.68 4.02
CA ALA A 151 -14.72 -7.82 5.19
C ALA A 151 -16.21 -7.84 4.78
N GLY A 152 -16.60 -7.06 3.77
CA GLY A 152 -17.94 -7.07 3.17
C GLY A 152 -18.31 -8.40 2.50
N MET A 153 -17.34 -9.08 1.89
CA MET A 153 -17.51 -10.39 1.25
C MET A 153 -17.94 -11.50 2.23
N LEU A 154 -17.59 -11.39 3.52
CA LEU A 154 -18.04 -12.35 4.56
C LEU A 154 -19.57 -12.38 4.71
N ARG A 155 -20.28 -11.36 4.23
CA ARG A 155 -21.76 -11.30 4.21
C ARG A 155 -22.39 -11.85 2.92
N ASN A 156 -21.60 -12.57 2.12
CA ASN A 156 -22.04 -13.36 0.95
C ASN A 156 -22.70 -12.58 -0.22
N VAL A 157 -22.47 -11.27 -0.32
CA VAL A 157 -22.97 -10.49 -1.48
C VAL A 157 -21.99 -10.61 -2.65
N ARG A 158 -22.48 -11.07 -3.81
CA ARG A 158 -21.67 -11.28 -5.03
C ARG A 158 -20.93 -10.02 -5.50
N ARG A 159 -21.54 -8.83 -5.35
CA ARG A 159 -20.95 -7.54 -5.75
C ARG A 159 -19.66 -7.23 -4.98
N TRP A 160 -19.60 -7.52 -3.68
CA TRP A 160 -18.40 -7.29 -2.87
C TRP A 160 -17.21 -8.16 -3.30
N ARG A 161 -17.46 -9.33 -3.91
CA ARG A 161 -16.38 -10.21 -4.40
C ARG A 161 -15.65 -9.59 -5.58
N LEU A 162 -16.39 -9.03 -6.54
CA LEU A 162 -15.79 -8.37 -7.70
C LEU A 162 -15.01 -7.12 -7.27
N VAL A 163 -15.62 -6.29 -6.42
CA VAL A 163 -14.99 -5.08 -5.87
C VAL A 163 -13.70 -5.44 -5.13
N HIS A 164 -13.74 -6.44 -4.25
CA HIS A 164 -12.54 -6.91 -3.55
C HIS A 164 -11.46 -7.41 -4.50
N LEU A 165 -11.83 -8.17 -5.54
CA LEU A 165 -10.87 -8.67 -6.52
C LEU A 165 -10.21 -7.54 -7.30
N VAL A 166 -10.97 -6.54 -7.75
CA VAL A 166 -10.40 -5.40 -8.49
C VAL A 166 -9.48 -4.58 -7.57
N LEU A 167 -9.97 -4.21 -6.39
CA LEU A 167 -9.21 -3.38 -5.45
C LEU A 167 -7.95 -4.07 -4.94
N SER A 168 -8.01 -5.37 -4.63
CA SER A 168 -6.85 -6.11 -4.13
C SER A 168 -5.76 -6.26 -5.19
N ASN A 169 -6.12 -6.50 -6.45
CA ASN A 169 -5.16 -6.56 -7.55
C ASN A 169 -4.58 -5.18 -7.87
N MET A 170 -5.39 -4.12 -7.89
CA MET A 170 -4.88 -2.75 -8.09
C MET A 170 -3.92 -2.36 -6.97
N ALA A 171 -4.27 -2.64 -5.71
CA ALA A 171 -3.39 -2.39 -4.57
C ALA A 171 -2.06 -3.14 -4.71
N PHE A 172 -2.10 -4.41 -5.10
CA PHE A 172 -0.89 -5.20 -5.28
C PHE A 172 -0.02 -4.70 -6.45
N LEU A 173 -0.63 -4.33 -7.58
CA LEU A 173 0.10 -3.77 -8.71
C LEU A 173 0.76 -2.43 -8.36
N LEU A 174 0.06 -1.57 -7.63
CA LEU A 174 0.62 -0.31 -7.15
C LEU A 174 1.74 -0.53 -6.15
N LEU A 175 1.65 -1.55 -5.28
CA LEU A 175 2.74 -1.92 -4.38
C LEU A 175 3.98 -2.34 -5.16
N VAL A 176 3.83 -3.23 -6.16
CA VAL A 176 4.95 -3.63 -7.03
C VAL A 176 5.55 -2.42 -7.76
N LEU A 177 4.71 -1.52 -8.29
CA LEU A 177 5.21 -0.30 -8.93
C LEU A 177 5.92 0.62 -7.94
N THR A 178 5.44 0.71 -6.70
CA THR A 178 6.08 1.48 -5.63
C THR A 178 7.50 0.96 -5.40
N ASP A 179 7.66 -0.36 -5.18
CA ASP A 179 8.96 -0.99 -5.00
C ASP A 179 9.90 -0.78 -6.22
N LEU A 180 9.38 -0.98 -7.44
CA LEU A 180 10.16 -0.77 -8.66
C LEU A 180 10.59 0.69 -8.84
N THR A 181 9.74 1.65 -8.49
CA THR A 181 10.12 3.06 -8.53
C THR A 181 11.12 3.43 -7.45
N GLY A 182 11.07 2.81 -6.26
CA GLY A 182 12.11 3.00 -5.23
C GLY A 182 13.46 2.51 -5.72
N ILE A 183 13.51 1.28 -6.24
CA ILE A 183 14.73 0.71 -6.84
C ILE A 183 15.28 1.57 -7.98
N ALA A 184 14.41 2.06 -8.86
CA ALA A 184 14.83 2.87 -10.01
C ALA A 184 15.30 4.28 -9.65
N LEU A 185 14.84 4.81 -8.50
CA LEU A 185 15.24 6.11 -7.97
C LEU A 185 16.40 6.00 -6.97
N GLU A 186 16.85 4.77 -6.65
CA GLU A 186 17.82 4.48 -5.59
C GLU A 186 17.35 5.00 -4.22
N ASP A 187 16.02 5.05 -4.02
CA ASP A 187 15.33 5.42 -2.78
C ASP A 187 15.10 4.20 -1.86
#